data_AF-A0A7V1F6E3-F1
#
_entry.id   AF-A0A7V1F6E3-F1
#
_cell.length_a   1.000
_cell.length_b   1.000
_cell.length_c   1.000
_cell.angle_alpha   90.00
_cell.angle_beta   90.00
_cell.angle_gamma   90.00
#
_symmetry.space_group_name_H-M   'P 1'
#
loop_
_entity.id
_entity.type
_entity.pdbx_description
1 polymer ?
#
loop_
_entity_poly.entity_id
_entity_poly.type
_entity_poly.pdbx_seq_one_letter_code
_entity_poly.pdbx_strand_id
1 'polypeptide(L)'
;MAAKIAFERFCQMRSSTSLDDSCYDGIREFVLTGNTGSIFSNLFFDDKVMNCNFNIPFPWHGIFLMQKGYSLISVVTLFGLFYFLVILTTRARIDANWDECILIHPRTKQEIVPGLRGSLSSTIPDSAFKKVDNNTYKNAAEYAIDKLTKALNSAECVIITGKKRT
;
A
#
# COMPACT_ATOMS: atom_id res chain seq x y z
N MET A 1 -4.08 10.45 -3.79
CA MET A 1 -2.78 10.39 -3.09
C MET A 1 -2.08 9.04 -3.24
N ALA A 2 -2.67 7.92 -2.80
CA ALA A 2 -2.05 6.59 -2.92
C ALA A 2 -1.62 6.23 -4.36
N ALA A 3 -2.47 6.49 -5.35
CA ALA A 3 -2.13 6.34 -6.77
C ALA A 3 -0.85 7.09 -7.17
N LYS A 4 -0.70 8.34 -6.72
CA LYS A 4 0.49 9.17 -7.01
C LYS A 4 1.74 8.54 -6.39
N ILE A 5 1.68 8.13 -5.12
CA ILE A 5 2.79 7.48 -4.42
C ILE A 5 3.24 6.20 -5.15
N ALA A 6 2.28 5.34 -5.52
CA ALA A 6 2.57 4.11 -6.25
C ALA A 6 3.20 4.39 -7.61
N PHE A 7 2.64 5.35 -8.36
CA PHE A 7 3.12 5.69 -9.70
C PHE A 7 4.52 6.31 -9.68
N GLU A 8 4.80 7.22 -8.73
CA GLU A 8 6.14 7.79 -8.54
C GLU A 8 7.17 6.72 -8.19
N ARG A 9 6.83 5.81 -7.26
CA ARG A 9 7.73 4.71 -6.89
C ARG A 9 8.01 3.78 -8.08
N PHE A 10 6.98 3.45 -8.84
CA PHE A 10 7.12 2.66 -10.06
C PHE A 10 8.08 3.33 -11.06
N CYS A 11 7.94 4.64 -11.29
CA CYS A 11 8.81 5.39 -12.20
C CYS A 11 10.26 5.45 -11.70
N GLN A 12 10.48 5.63 -10.39
CA GLN A 12 11.83 5.63 -9.80
C GLN A 12 12.58 4.32 -10.06
N MET A 13 11.88 3.19 -10.08
CA MET A 13 12.49 1.87 -10.31
C MET A 13 12.79 1.58 -11.79
N ARG A 14 11.99 2.10 -12.72
CA ARG A 14 12.07 1.75 -14.14
C ARG A 14 12.96 2.67 -14.97
N SER A 15 13.60 3.66 -14.35
CA SER A 15 14.23 4.81 -15.04
C SER A 15 13.18 5.59 -15.85
N SER A 16 13.47 6.84 -16.22
CA SER A 16 12.50 7.80 -16.80
C SER A 16 11.71 7.34 -18.04
N THR A 17 12.09 6.23 -18.67
CA THR A 17 11.45 5.64 -19.86
C THR A 17 10.02 5.13 -19.64
N SER A 18 9.59 4.85 -18.41
CA SER A 18 8.20 4.41 -18.16
C SER A 18 7.17 5.55 -18.15
N LEU A 19 7.62 6.81 -18.16
CA LEU A 19 6.73 7.99 -18.05
C LEU A 19 5.91 8.23 -19.33
N ASP A 20 6.47 7.87 -20.49
CA ASP A 20 5.89 8.21 -21.79
C ASP A 20 5.16 7.03 -22.46
N ASP A 21 5.10 5.86 -21.81
CA ASP A 21 4.37 4.72 -22.33
C ASP A 21 2.84 4.95 -22.18
N SER A 22 2.12 4.77 -23.29
CA SER A 22 0.67 4.93 -23.36
C SER A 22 -0.10 3.91 -22.54
N CYS A 23 0.52 2.78 -22.17
CA CYS A 23 -0.11 1.81 -21.27
C CYS A 23 -0.36 2.37 -19.86
N TYR A 24 0.26 3.49 -19.49
CA TYR A 24 0.08 4.20 -18.22
C TYR A 24 -0.74 5.49 -18.33
N ASP A 25 -1.31 5.83 -19.51
CA ASP A 25 -2.12 7.06 -19.68
C ASP A 25 -3.24 7.15 -18.65
N GLY A 26 -3.94 6.05 -18.39
CA GLY A 26 -5.07 6.02 -17.46
C GLY A 26 -4.69 6.32 -16.01
N ILE A 27 -3.57 5.77 -15.51
CA ILE A 27 -3.12 6.11 -14.14
C ILE A 27 -2.57 7.54 -14.10
N ARG A 28 -1.92 8.02 -15.16
CA ARG A 28 -1.44 9.41 -15.27
C ARG A 28 -2.59 10.40 -15.20
N GLU A 29 -3.62 10.19 -16.02
CA GLU A 29 -4.84 11.01 -16.00
C GLU A 29 -5.48 10.96 -14.61
N PHE A 30 -5.62 9.78 -14.00
CA PHE A 30 -6.19 9.67 -12.65
C PHE A 30 -5.38 10.40 -11.58
N VAL A 31 -4.05 10.36 -11.66
CA VAL A 31 -3.18 11.10 -10.74
C VAL A 31 -3.34 12.62 -10.89
N LEU A 32 -3.56 13.10 -12.12
CA LEU A 32 -3.70 14.53 -12.44
C LEU A 32 -5.10 15.07 -12.13
N THR A 33 -6.15 14.35 -12.52
CA THR A 33 -7.54 14.84 -12.51
C THR A 33 -8.37 14.25 -11.37
N GLY A 34 -7.95 13.11 -10.82
CA GLY A 34 -8.74 12.32 -9.86
C GLY A 34 -9.95 11.62 -10.47
N ASN A 35 -10.18 11.71 -11.78
CA ASN A 35 -11.35 11.14 -12.44
C ASN A 35 -11.03 10.61 -13.85
N THR A 36 -11.21 9.31 -14.06
CA THR A 36 -10.94 8.64 -15.35
C THR A 36 -12.07 7.70 -15.77
N GLY A 37 -13.24 7.78 -15.13
CA GLY A 37 -14.36 6.84 -15.34
C GLY A 37 -14.10 5.38 -14.93
N SER A 38 -12.85 5.01 -14.67
CA SER A 38 -12.41 3.71 -14.18
C SER A 38 -11.77 3.83 -12.80
N ILE A 39 -11.74 2.72 -12.07
CA ILE A 39 -11.16 2.67 -10.73
C ILE A 39 -9.65 2.40 -10.84
N PHE A 40 -8.83 3.41 -10.57
CA PHE A 40 -7.37 3.25 -10.52
C PHE A 40 -6.81 3.20 -9.10
N SER A 41 -7.59 3.60 -8.10
CA SER A 41 -7.20 3.54 -6.69
C SER A 41 -8.42 3.38 -5.81
N ASN A 42 -8.41 2.41 -4.91
CA ASN A 42 -9.47 2.18 -3.94
C ASN A 42 -8.92 1.86 -2.56
N LEU A 43 -9.72 2.13 -1.52
CA LEU A 43 -9.48 1.57 -0.20
C LEU A 43 -9.58 0.05 -0.29
N PHE A 44 -8.62 -0.64 0.30
CA PHE A 44 -8.53 -2.09 0.29
C PHE A 44 -8.52 -2.59 1.73
N PHE A 45 -9.42 -3.54 2.01
CA PHE A 45 -9.42 -4.27 3.27
C PHE A 45 -9.87 -5.70 3.03
N ASP A 46 -9.05 -6.63 3.51
CA ASP A 46 -9.39 -8.03 3.68
C ASP A 46 -8.70 -8.49 4.97
N ASP A 47 -9.48 -9.01 5.92
CA ASP A 47 -9.00 -9.29 7.28
C ASP A 47 -7.82 -10.29 7.29
N LYS A 48 -7.88 -11.32 6.44
CA LYS A 48 -6.81 -12.33 6.35
C LYS A 48 -5.55 -11.73 5.74
N VAL A 49 -5.71 -10.98 4.65
CA VAL A 49 -4.59 -10.35 3.95
C VAL A 49 -3.90 -9.32 4.84
N MET A 50 -4.66 -8.50 5.57
CA MET A 50 -4.12 -7.45 6.44
C MET A 50 -3.41 -7.99 7.69
N ASN A 51 -3.93 -9.07 8.30
CA ASN A 51 -3.34 -9.64 9.51
C ASN A 51 -2.18 -10.61 9.24
N CYS A 52 -2.09 -11.17 8.02
CA CYS A 52 -1.03 -12.11 7.65
C CYS A 52 0.05 -11.47 6.76
N ASN A 53 -0.34 -11.04 5.57
CA ASN A 53 0.60 -10.64 4.51
C ASN A 53 1.02 -9.17 4.61
N PHE A 54 0.12 -8.32 5.09
CA PHE A 54 0.32 -6.87 5.16
C PHE A 54 0.23 -6.33 6.58
N ASN A 55 0.66 -7.10 7.59
CA ASN A 55 0.67 -6.64 8.98
C ASN A 55 1.84 -5.67 9.27
N ILE A 56 1.79 -4.49 8.64
CA ILE A 56 2.85 -3.48 8.71
C ILE A 56 2.69 -2.64 9.98
N PRO A 57 3.69 -2.57 10.87
CA PRO A 57 3.53 -1.87 12.14
C PRO A 57 3.34 -0.37 11.95
N PHE A 58 2.52 0.26 12.80
CA PHE A 58 2.50 1.72 12.91
C PHE A 58 3.87 2.21 13.45
N PRO A 59 4.45 3.34 12.96
CA PRO A 59 3.90 4.29 12.00
C PRO A 59 4.43 4.10 10.56
N TRP A 60 4.81 2.89 10.15
CA TRP A 60 5.49 2.67 8.86
C TRP A 60 4.56 2.87 7.67
N HIS A 61 5.06 3.52 6.61
CA HIS A 61 4.46 3.47 5.29
C HIS A 61 4.95 2.22 4.56
N GLY A 62 4.15 1.73 3.62
CA GLY A 62 4.55 0.61 2.78
C GLY A 62 4.07 0.79 1.34
N ILE A 63 4.92 0.44 0.39
CA ILE A 63 4.60 0.42 -1.04
C ILE A 63 5.01 -0.96 -1.55
N PHE A 64 4.03 -1.72 -2.01
CA PHE A 64 4.21 -3.07 -2.52
C PHE A 64 3.78 -3.05 -3.98
N LEU A 65 4.72 -3.10 -4.91
CA LEU A 65 4.47 -3.25 -6.34
C LEU A 65 4.42 -4.75 -6.65
N MET A 66 3.38 -5.18 -7.34
CA MET A 66 3.18 -6.60 -7.65
C MET A 66 2.42 -6.79 -8.96
N GLN A 67 2.52 -7.97 -9.54
CA GLN A 67 1.79 -8.34 -10.75
C GLN A 67 0.68 -9.35 -10.46
N LYS A 68 -0.55 -9.06 -10.91
CA LYS A 68 -1.67 -10.01 -10.88
C LYS A 68 -2.23 -10.18 -12.29
N GLY A 69 -1.98 -11.34 -12.91
CA GLY A 69 -2.32 -11.56 -14.32
C GLY A 69 -1.60 -10.57 -15.25
N TYR A 70 -2.37 -9.85 -16.07
CA TYR A 70 -1.87 -8.78 -16.96
C TYR A 70 -1.85 -7.39 -16.30
N SER A 71 -2.17 -7.32 -15.00
CA SER A 71 -2.22 -6.07 -14.27
C SER A 71 -0.97 -5.88 -13.44
N LEU A 72 -0.35 -4.71 -13.59
CA LEU A 72 0.60 -4.20 -12.63
C LEU A 72 -0.17 -3.38 -11.59
N ILE A 73 -0.02 -3.76 -10.33
CA ILE A 73 -0.77 -3.18 -9.22
C ILE A 73 0.19 -2.77 -8.10
N SER A 74 -0.31 -1.94 -7.19
CA SER A 74 0.37 -1.64 -5.95
C SER A 74 -0.58 -1.68 -4.77
N VAL A 75 -0.10 -2.16 -3.63
CA VAL A 75 -0.72 -1.88 -2.35
C VAL A 75 0.10 -0.76 -1.68
N VAL A 76 -0.55 0.34 -1.33
CA VAL A 76 0.06 1.45 -0.61
C VAL A 76 -0.57 1.53 0.77
N THR A 77 0.24 1.44 1.82
CA THR A 77 -0.22 1.66 3.19
C THR A 77 0.37 2.92 3.78
N LEU A 78 -0.48 3.67 4.48
CA LEU A 78 -0.09 4.90 5.16
C LEU A 78 -0.13 4.69 6.67
N PHE A 79 1.02 4.87 7.30
CA PHE A 79 1.23 4.63 8.73
C PHE A 79 0.85 3.20 9.18
N GLY A 80 0.73 2.25 8.25
CA GLY A 80 0.26 0.90 8.53
C GLY A 80 -1.23 0.84 8.88
N LEU A 81 -1.98 1.93 8.75
CA LEU A 81 -3.37 2.03 9.21
C LEU A 81 -4.37 1.75 8.10
N PHE A 82 -4.20 2.41 6.95
CA PHE A 82 -5.08 2.27 5.79
C PHE A 82 -4.29 1.77 4.59
N TYR A 83 -4.91 0.85 3.85
CA TYR A 83 -4.32 0.21 2.69
C TYR A 83 -5.12 0.56 1.46
N PHE A 84 -4.43 0.88 0.38
CA PHE A 84 -5.03 1.26 -0.88
C PHE A 84 -4.51 0.35 -1.97
N LEU A 85 -5.42 -0.28 -2.71
CA LEU A 85 -5.06 -0.97 -3.94
C LEU A 85 -5.05 0.05 -5.08
N VAL A 86 -3.94 0.12 -5.79
CA VAL A 86 -3.71 0.97 -6.95
C VAL A 86 -3.49 0.08 -8.16
N ILE A 87 -4.14 0.39 -9.26
CA ILE A 87 -3.89 -0.23 -10.56
C ILE A 87 -3.00 0.71 -11.35
N LEU A 88 -1.77 0.28 -11.68
CA LEU A 88 -0.87 1.08 -12.50
C LEU A 88 -1.18 0.91 -13.98
N THR A 89 -1.43 -0.33 -14.41
CA THR A 89 -1.92 -0.66 -15.75
C THR A 89 -2.52 -2.06 -15.75
N THR A 90 -3.43 -2.34 -16.66
CA THR A 90 -4.04 -3.67 -16.89
C THR A 90 -3.48 -4.37 -18.13
N ARG A 91 -2.45 -3.77 -18.75
CA ARG A 91 -1.88 -4.21 -20.04
C ARG A 91 -0.43 -4.69 -19.94
N ALA A 92 0.14 -4.73 -18.74
CA ALA A 92 1.53 -5.12 -18.53
C ALA A 92 1.64 -6.62 -18.29
N ARG A 93 2.32 -7.31 -19.20
CA ARG A 93 2.78 -8.69 -18.98
C ARG A 93 4.24 -8.65 -18.53
N ILE A 94 4.50 -9.04 -17.29
CA ILE A 94 5.85 -9.35 -16.82
C ILE A 94 5.94 -10.87 -16.74
N ASP A 95 6.94 -11.45 -17.40
CA ASP A 95 7.08 -12.90 -17.54
C ASP A 95 7.77 -13.57 -16.34
N ALA A 96 8.08 -12.80 -15.29
CA ALA A 96 8.68 -13.27 -14.05
C ALA A 96 7.86 -12.78 -12.84
N ASN A 97 7.88 -13.55 -11.74
CA ASN A 97 7.27 -13.13 -10.48
C ASN A 97 7.90 -11.79 -10.05
N TRP A 98 7.09 -10.74 -10.10
CA TRP A 98 7.51 -9.40 -9.71
C TRP A 98 6.79 -8.99 -8.43
N ASP A 99 7.53 -8.96 -7.33
CA ASP A 99 7.14 -8.33 -6.07
C ASP A 99 8.27 -7.42 -5.61
N GLU A 100 7.99 -6.12 -5.51
CA GLU A 100 8.94 -5.10 -5.08
C GLU A 100 8.34 -4.30 -3.95
N CYS A 101 8.96 -4.36 -2.79
CA CYS A 101 8.35 -3.93 -1.54
C CYS A 101 9.30 -3.01 -0.78
N ILE A 102 8.77 -1.91 -0.27
CA ILE A 102 9.54 -1.00 0.57
C ILE A 102 8.67 -0.52 1.73
N LEU A 103 9.27 -0.48 2.91
CA LEU A 103 8.72 0.14 4.10
C LEU A 103 9.52 1.39 4.43
N ILE A 104 8.84 2.48 4.77
CA ILE A 104 9.48 3.76 5.07
C ILE A 104 8.94 4.31 6.39
N HIS A 105 9.84 4.58 7.33
CA HIS A 105 9.46 5.21 8.58
C HIS A 105 9.30 6.74 8.37
N PRO A 106 8.13 7.34 8.64
CA PRO A 106 7.84 8.73 8.26
C PRO A 106 8.77 9.78 8.88
N ARG A 107 9.15 9.57 10.15
CA ARG A 107 9.99 10.49 10.92
C ARG A 107 11.48 10.32 10.65
N THR A 108 12.01 9.11 10.81
CA THR A 108 13.44 8.83 10.67
C THR A 108 13.89 8.68 9.22
N LYS A 109 12.96 8.54 8.27
CA LYS A 109 13.22 8.23 6.85
C LYS A 109 13.97 6.91 6.64
N GLN A 110 13.96 6.03 7.65
CA GLN A 110 14.53 4.70 7.51
C GLN A 110 13.74 3.91 6.47
N GLU A 111 14.44 3.29 5.53
CA GLU A 111 13.88 2.42 4.51
C GLU A 111 14.26 0.95 4.79
N ILE A 112 13.29 0.06 4.60
CA ILE A 112 13.49 -1.39 4.72
C ILE A 112 12.86 -2.04 3.49
N VAL A 113 13.63 -2.90 2.81
CA VAL A 113 13.11 -3.78 1.76
C VAL A 113 12.82 -5.14 2.40
N PRO A 114 11.55 -5.46 2.72
CA PRO A 114 11.22 -6.75 3.32
C PRO A 114 11.53 -7.88 2.33
N GLY A 115 12.22 -8.92 2.80
CA GLY A 115 12.53 -10.11 2.02
C GLY A 115 11.30 -10.98 1.78
N LEU A 116 10.38 -10.53 0.93
CA LEU A 116 9.20 -11.30 0.53
C LEU A 116 9.59 -12.29 -0.57
N ARG A 117 9.37 -13.59 -0.32
CA ARG A 117 9.65 -14.69 -1.28
C ARG A 117 8.39 -15.42 -1.75
N GLY A 118 7.20 -14.83 -1.59
CA GLY A 118 5.93 -15.37 -2.05
C GLY A 118 5.15 -14.32 -2.82
N SER A 119 4.56 -14.71 -3.96
CA SER A 119 3.76 -13.87 -4.86
C SER A 119 2.64 -13.15 -4.08
N LEU A 120 2.89 -11.92 -3.62
CA LEU A 120 1.92 -11.18 -2.78
C LEU A 120 0.61 -10.96 -3.52
N SER A 121 0.69 -10.81 -4.84
CA SER A 121 -0.46 -10.66 -5.72
C SER A 121 -1.45 -11.82 -5.66
N SER A 122 -0.98 -13.04 -5.34
CA SER A 122 -1.85 -14.21 -5.15
C SER A 122 -2.77 -14.08 -3.94
N THR A 123 -2.38 -13.25 -2.96
CA THR A 123 -3.15 -13.03 -1.73
C THR A 123 -4.24 -11.97 -1.90
N ILE A 124 -4.12 -11.11 -2.92
CA ILE A 124 -5.11 -10.07 -3.20
C ILE A 124 -6.35 -10.71 -3.85
N PRO A 125 -7.52 -10.69 -3.20
CA PRO A 125 -8.73 -11.28 -3.77
C PRO A 125 -9.26 -10.45 -4.94
N ASP A 126 -9.95 -11.08 -5.89
CA ASP A 126 -10.51 -10.39 -7.07
C ASP A 126 -11.58 -9.36 -6.69
N SER A 127 -12.21 -9.51 -5.53
CA SER A 127 -13.14 -8.53 -4.95
C SER A 127 -12.48 -7.17 -4.71
N ALA A 128 -11.17 -7.12 -4.47
CA ALA A 128 -10.44 -5.88 -4.22
C ALA A 128 -10.43 -4.92 -5.43
N PHE A 129 -10.71 -5.42 -6.63
CA PHE A 129 -10.75 -4.65 -7.88
C PHE A 129 -12.12 -4.06 -8.18
N LYS A 130 -13.11 -4.27 -7.30
CA LYS A 130 -14.46 -3.73 -7.44
C LYS A 130 -14.57 -2.41 -6.68
N LYS A 131 -15.67 -1.69 -6.92
CA LYS A 131 -16.01 -0.48 -6.16
C LYS A 131 -16.17 -0.83 -4.68
N VAL A 132 -15.54 -0.03 -3.82
CA VAL A 132 -15.58 -0.18 -2.37
C VAL A 132 -17.01 0.02 -1.86
N ASP A 133 -17.48 -0.89 -1.01
CA ASP A 133 -18.76 -0.78 -0.31
C ASP A 133 -18.62 -0.18 1.10
N ASN A 134 -19.75 0.16 1.72
CA ASN A 134 -19.76 0.77 3.06
C ASN A 134 -19.16 -0.16 4.13
N ASN A 135 -19.28 -1.48 3.96
CA ASN A 135 -18.71 -2.45 4.90
C ASN A 135 -17.18 -2.42 4.87
N THR A 136 -16.59 -2.30 3.69
CA THR A 136 -15.13 -2.20 3.52
C THR A 136 -14.59 -0.94 4.20
N TYR A 137 -15.27 0.20 4.06
CA TYR A 137 -14.91 1.43 4.78
C TYR A 137 -14.97 1.25 6.30
N LYS A 138 -16.08 0.67 6.79
CA LYS A 138 -16.27 0.41 8.23
C LYS A 138 -15.16 -0.49 8.78
N ASN A 139 -14.93 -1.64 8.13
CA ASN A 139 -13.96 -2.62 8.60
C ASN A 139 -12.52 -2.09 8.56
N ALA A 140 -12.17 -1.33 7.51
CA ALA A 140 -10.86 -0.67 7.42
C ALA A 140 -10.66 0.37 8.53
N ALA A 141 -11.71 1.13 8.89
CA ALA A 141 -11.66 2.09 9.98
C ALA A 141 -11.51 1.40 11.34
N GLU A 142 -12.28 0.33 11.58
CA GLU A 142 -12.17 -0.49 12.80
C GLU A 142 -10.77 -1.08 12.95
N TYR A 143 -10.20 -1.63 11.88
CA TYR A 143 -8.83 -2.12 11.84
C TYR A 143 -7.80 -1.03 12.18
N ALA A 144 -7.94 0.15 11.57
CA ALA A 144 -7.04 1.28 11.82
C ALA A 144 -7.10 1.75 13.29
N ILE A 145 -8.31 1.85 13.86
CA ILE A 145 -8.52 2.25 15.26
C ILE A 145 -7.90 1.24 16.22
N ASP A 146 -8.16 -0.05 16.01
CA ASP A 146 -7.60 -1.13 16.84
C ASP A 146 -6.06 -1.11 16.79
N LYS A 147 -5.48 -0.99 15.60
CA LYS A 147 -4.03 -0.96 15.41
C LYS A 147 -3.37 0.27 16.05
N LEU A 148 -3.99 1.43 15.92
CA LEU A 148 -3.52 2.65 16.57
C LEU A 148 -3.61 2.55 18.10
N THR A 149 -4.71 2.02 18.61
CA THR A 149 -4.92 1.81 20.06
C THR A 149 -3.87 0.86 20.64
N LYS A 150 -3.61 -0.26 19.97
CA LYS A 150 -2.55 -1.21 20.35
C LYS A 150 -1.16 -0.55 20.33
N ALA A 151 -0.86 0.24 19.30
CA ALA A 151 0.40 0.95 19.21
C ALA A 151 0.59 1.95 20.36
N LEU A 152 -0.43 2.74 20.69
CA LEU A 152 -0.41 3.69 21.80
C LEU A 152 -0.20 2.99 23.16
N ASN A 153 -0.94 1.92 23.43
CA ASN A 153 -0.81 1.15 24.66
C ASN A 153 0.57 0.49 24.80
N SER A 154 1.18 0.06 23.69
CA SER A 154 2.54 -0.48 23.69
C SER A 154 3.62 0.59 23.95
N ALA A 155 3.36 1.84 23.53
CA ALA A 155 4.28 2.96 23.74
C ALA A 155 4.22 3.53 25.17
N GLU A 156 3.04 3.53 25.81
CA GLU A 156 2.87 3.94 27.21
C GLU A 156 3.64 3.06 28.20
N CYS A 157 3.92 1.80 27.85
CA CYS A 157 4.74 0.89 28.65
C CYS A 157 6.22 1.35 28.76
N VAL A 158 6.69 2.24 27.89
CA VAL A 158 8.09 2.74 27.89
C VAL A 158 8.25 4.06 28.68
N ILE A 159 7.16 4.78 28.99
CA ILE A 159 7.26 6.14 29.56
C ILE A 159 7.31 6.15 31.10
N ILE A 160 6.98 5.05 31.79
CA ILE A 160 7.00 4.97 33.27
C ILE A 160 8.31 4.38 33.82
N THR A 161 9.49 4.84 33.38
CA THR A 161 10.75 4.61 34.13
C THR A 161 11.71 5.80 34.13
N GLY A 162 11.25 7.00 33.73
CA GLY A 162 12.02 8.23 33.87
C GLY A 162 12.02 8.73 35.32
N LYS A 163 12.94 8.22 36.15
CA LYS A 163 13.26 8.74 37.49
C LYS A 163 13.29 10.28 37.49
N LYS A 164 12.47 10.90 38.35
CA LYS A 164 12.65 12.29 38.79
C LYS A 164 14.08 12.43 39.35
N ARG A 165 14.91 13.24 38.69
CA ARG A 165 16.10 13.82 39.34
C ARG A 165 15.59 14.92 40.27
N THR A 166 15.67 14.64 41.56
CA THR A 166 15.69 15.62 42.66
C THR A 166 16.87 16.57 42.52
#